data_AF-K9WUZ3-F1
#
_entry.id   AF-K9WUZ3-F1
#
_cell.length_a   1.000
_cell.length_b   1.000
_cell.length_c   1.000
_cell.angle_alpha   90.00
_cell.angle_beta   90.00
_cell.angle_gamma   90.00
#
_symmetry.space_group_name_H-M   'P 1'
#
loop_
_entity.id
_entity.type
_entity.pdbx_description
1 polymer ?
#
loop_
_entity_poly.entity_id
_entity_poly.type
_entity_poly.pdbx_seq_one_letter_code
_entity_poly.pdbx_strand_id
1 'polypeptide(L)'
;MFLAKYATLSLAEIPPAQRSGSMKVREVIKRLEADGWYLDRTRGSHRQLKHPDKPGTVTVSGKPNIDVPIGTLKNIWRQAQLEED
;
A
#
# COMPACT_ATOMS: atom_id res chain seq x y z
N MET A 1 9.78 7.35 22.48
CA MET A 1 8.62 7.28 23.39
C MET A 1 7.53 8.19 22.83
N PHE A 2 6.75 7.69 21.86
CA PHE A 2 5.58 8.38 21.33
C PHE A 2 4.41 7.39 21.40
N LEU A 3 3.51 7.65 22.34
CA LEU A 3 2.20 7.03 22.41
C LEU A 3 1.14 8.11 22.12
N ALA A 4 -0.03 7.62 21.73
CA ALA A 4 -1.34 8.26 21.74
C ALA A 4 -1.90 8.71 20.38
N LYS A 5 -2.45 7.75 19.63
CA LYS A 5 -3.68 8.00 18.85
C LYS A 5 -4.59 6.77 18.63
N TYR A 6 -4.18 5.56 19.02
CA TYR A 6 -4.98 4.34 18.82
C TYR A 6 -5.29 3.59 20.13
N ALA A 7 -5.37 4.29 21.26
CA ALA A 7 -5.94 3.72 22.46
C ALA A 7 -7.48 3.74 22.34
N THR A 8 -8.13 2.64 22.75
CA THR A 8 -9.58 2.42 22.80
C THR A 8 -10.36 2.25 21.48
N LEU A 9 -10.04 1.20 20.72
CA LEU A 9 -11.07 0.48 19.97
C LEU A 9 -11.06 -1.00 20.39
N SER A 10 -12.22 -1.45 20.87
CA SER A 10 -12.51 -2.79 21.38
C SER A 10 -12.13 -3.88 20.37
N LEU A 11 -11.39 -4.89 20.82
CA LEU A 11 -10.80 -5.97 20.03
C LEU A 11 -11.83 -6.93 19.36
N ALA A 12 -13.13 -6.69 19.56
CA ALA A 12 -14.24 -7.58 19.20
C ALA A 12 -14.95 -7.23 17.88
N GLU A 13 -14.71 -6.05 17.28
CA GLU A 13 -15.38 -5.64 16.02
C GLU A 13 -14.48 -5.74 14.78
N ILE A 14 -13.27 -6.28 14.94
CA ILE A 14 -12.33 -6.41 13.83
C ILE A 14 -12.74 -7.65 13.01
N PRO A 15 -13.21 -7.50 11.76
CA PRO A 15 -13.54 -8.64 10.90
C PRO A 15 -12.30 -9.55 10.77
N PRO A 16 -12.45 -10.87 10.70
CA PRO A 16 -11.33 -11.82 10.70
C PRO A 16 -10.36 -11.62 9.53
N ALA A 17 -10.76 -10.88 8.49
CA ALA A 17 -9.89 -10.45 7.40
C ALA A 17 -8.80 -9.43 7.83
N GLN A 18 -8.92 -8.83 9.01
CA GLN A 18 -8.08 -7.72 9.49
C GLN A 18 -7.32 -8.07 10.78
N ARG A 19 -6.94 -9.35 10.98
CA ARG A 19 -6.16 -9.81 12.15
C ARG A 19 -4.69 -10.16 11.86
N SER A 20 -4.16 -9.79 10.71
CA SER A 20 -2.73 -9.92 10.39
C SER A 20 -2.19 -8.57 9.94
N GLY A 21 -1.08 -8.12 10.52
CA GLY A 21 -0.38 -6.87 10.16
C GLY A 21 0.32 -6.95 8.80
N SER A 22 -0.42 -7.33 7.77
CA SER A 22 0.11 -7.59 6.44
C SER A 22 -0.91 -7.15 5.38
N MET A 23 -0.62 -6.03 4.73
CA MET A 23 -1.46 -5.47 3.67
C MET A 23 -1.21 -6.26 2.38
N LYS A 24 -2.27 -6.73 1.72
CA LYS A 24 -2.12 -7.50 0.48
C LYS A 24 -1.74 -6.58 -0.69
N VAL A 25 -1.02 -7.10 -1.68
CA VAL A 25 -0.65 -6.36 -2.91
C VAL A 25 -1.88 -5.71 -3.56
N ARG A 26 -3.01 -6.43 -3.61
CA ARG A 26 -4.28 -5.89 -4.15
C ARG A 26 -4.77 -4.63 -3.43
N GLU A 27 -4.55 -4.53 -2.12
CA GLU A 27 -5.02 -3.39 -1.32
C GLU A 27 -4.12 -2.19 -1.55
N VAL A 28 -2.81 -2.42 -1.67
CA VAL A 28 -1.85 -1.37 -2.02
C VAL A 28 -2.20 -0.78 -3.38
N ILE A 29 -2.46 -1.61 -4.39
CA ILE A 29 -2.86 -1.16 -5.73
C ILE A 29 -4.15 -0.35 -5.66
N LYS A 30 -5.19 -0.84 -4.97
CA LYS A 30 -6.46 -0.11 -4.81
C LYS A 30 -6.27 1.27 -4.19
N ARG A 31 -5.38 1.38 -3.20
CA ARG A 31 -5.12 2.65 -2.52
C ARG A 31 -4.34 3.62 -3.41
N LEU A 32 -3.40 3.12 -4.20
CA LEU A 32 -2.71 3.91 -5.22
C LEU A 32 -3.70 4.38 -6.31
N GLU A 33 -4.56 3.50 -6.80
CA GLU A 33 -5.62 3.84 -7.77
C GLU A 33 -6.58 4.90 -7.23
N ALA A 34 -6.97 4.80 -5.95
CA ALA A 34 -7.80 5.81 -5.30
C ALA A 34 -7.12 7.18 -5.13
N ASP A 35 -5.79 7.20 -5.03
CA ASP A 35 -4.99 8.43 -5.01
C ASP A 35 -4.78 9.02 -6.42
N GLY A 36 -5.17 8.31 -7.48
CA GLY A 36 -5.04 8.77 -8.87
C GLY A 36 -3.86 8.13 -9.63
N TRP A 37 -3.17 7.15 -9.04
CA TRP A 37 -2.17 6.37 -9.75
C TRP A 37 -2.84 5.36 -10.69
N TYR A 38 -2.46 5.37 -11.96
CA TYR A 38 -2.96 4.42 -12.95
C TYR A 38 -1.84 3.48 -13.40
N LEU A 39 -2.22 2.27 -13.80
CA LEU A 39 -1.29 1.28 -14.34
C LEU A 39 -0.82 1.70 -15.75
N ASP A 40 0.46 2.08 -15.89
CA ASP A 40 1.08 2.46 -17.17
C ASP A 40 1.52 1.22 -17.96
N ARG A 41 2.22 0.30 -17.28
CA ARG A 41 2.75 -0.91 -17.91
C ARG A 41 2.82 -2.07 -16.93
N THR A 42 2.63 -3.26 -17.46
CA THR A 42 2.87 -4.51 -16.73
C THR A 42 3.90 -5.33 -17.49
N ARG A 43 4.94 -5.78 -16.80
CA ARG A 43 5.95 -6.71 -17.33
C ARG A 43 6.04 -7.89 -16.37
N GLY A 44 5.44 -9.02 -16.76
CA GLY A 44 5.33 -10.21 -15.90
C GLY A 44 4.57 -9.90 -14.60
N SER A 45 5.20 -10.18 -13.46
CA SER A 45 4.63 -9.92 -12.13
C SER A 45 4.85 -8.49 -11.61
N HIS A 46 5.48 -7.62 -12.42
CA HIS A 46 5.75 -6.24 -12.05
C HIS A 46 4.75 -5.30 -12.72
N ARG A 47 4.10 -4.48 -11.90
CA ARG A 47 3.16 -3.44 -12.31
C ARG A 47 3.79 -2.09 -12.03
N GLN A 48 3.91 -1.26 -13.06
CA GLN A 48 4.39 0.11 -12.91
C GLN A 48 3.21 1.05 -13.02
N LEU A 49 2.98 1.81 -11.96
CA LEU A 49 1.94 2.82 -11.89
C LEU A 49 2.54 4.21 -12.08
N LYS A 50 1.80 5.06 -12.77
CA LYS A 50 2.13 6.48 -12.95
C LYS A 50 1.00 7.33 -12.41
N HIS A 51 1.35 8.55 -12.02
CA HIS A 51 0.39 9.58 -11.66
C HIS A 51 0.45 10.69 -12.73
N PRO A 52 -0.69 11.29 -13.12
CA PRO A 52 -0.67 12.41 -14.07
C PRO A 52 0.00 13.66 -13.49
N ASP A 53 -0.30 13.98 -12.23
CA ASP A 53 0.24 15.18 -11.56
C ASP A 53 1.53 14.98 -10.73
N LYS A 54 1.78 13.79 -10.19
CA LYS A 54 2.95 13.52 -9.32
C LYS A 54 4.12 12.98 -10.13
N PRO A 55 5.33 13.55 -9.97
CA PRO A 55 6.51 13.05 -10.67
C PRO A 55 6.98 11.73 -10.05
N GLY A 56 7.07 10.69 -10.88
CA GLY A 56 7.61 9.39 -10.45
C GLY A 56 6.90 8.21 -11.09
N THR A 57 7.34 7.00 -10.74
CA THR A 57 6.69 5.75 -11.13
C THR A 57 6.78 4.80 -9.97
N VAL A 58 5.62 4.33 -9.50
CA VAL A 58 5.54 3.38 -8.39
C VAL A 58 5.58 1.98 -8.98
N THR A 59 6.53 1.16 -8.52
CA THR A 59 6.62 -0.22 -8.99
C THR A 59 6.09 -1.17 -7.93
N VAL A 60 4.98 -1.83 -8.23
CA VAL A 60 4.39 -2.87 -7.39
C VAL A 60 4.73 -4.23 -7.99
N SER A 61 5.60 -4.98 -7.32
CA SER A 61 5.93 -6.36 -7.67
C SER A 61 5.11 -7.34 -6.84
N GLY A 62 4.69 -8.43 -7.47
CA GLY A 62 4.09 -9.57 -6.76
C GLY A 62 2.69 -9.97 -7.24
N LYS A 63 2.22 -11.09 -6.70
CA LYS A 63 0.87 -11.62 -6.98
C LYS A 63 -0.16 -10.83 -6.14
N PRO A 64 -1.36 -10.52 -6.66
CA PRO A 64 -2.35 -9.69 -5.93
C PRO A 64 -2.76 -10.22 -4.56
N ASN A 65 -2.70 -11.55 -4.35
CA ASN A 65 -3.11 -12.21 -3.12
C ASN A 65 -1.99 -12.43 -2.10
N ILE A 66 -0.76 -11.97 -2.37
CA ILE A 66 0.33 -12.08 -1.40
C ILE A 66 0.37 -10.84 -0.51
N ASP A 67 0.81 -11.07 0.71
CA ASP A 67 1.13 -10.05 1.68
C ASP A 67 2.38 -9.28 1.26
N VAL A 68 2.31 -7.95 1.35
CA VAL A 68 3.46 -7.07 1.09
C VAL A 68 4.25 -6.92 2.38
N PRO A 69 5.55 -7.26 2.40
CA PRO A 69 6.38 -7.04 3.56
C PRO A 69 6.47 -5.53 3.86
N ILE A 70 6.47 -5.17 5.14
CA ILE A 70 6.37 -3.77 5.58
C ILE A 70 7.45 -2.85 4.99
N GLY A 71 8.65 -3.37 4.73
CA GLY A 71 9.73 -2.61 4.08
C GLY A 71 9.41 -2.25 2.63
N THR A 72 8.76 -3.16 1.88
CA THR A 72 8.29 -2.90 0.53
C THR A 72 7.12 -1.93 0.55
N LEU A 73 6.21 -2.07 1.51
CA LEU A 73 5.06 -1.19 1.66
C LEU A 73 5.52 0.27 1.89
N LYS A 74 6.46 0.50 2.82
CA LYS A 74 7.04 1.83 3.07
C LYS A 74 7.74 2.40 1.84
N ASN A 75 8.49 1.57 1.10
CA ASN A 75 9.14 2.01 -0.13
C ASN A 75 8.11 2.45 -1.18
N ILE A 76 7.03 1.68 -1.35
CA ILE A 76 5.92 2.04 -2.23
C ILE A 76 5.29 3.39 -1.81
N TRP A 77 5.02 3.60 -0.53
CA TRP A 77 4.45 4.88 -0.06
C TRP A 77 5.38 6.06 -0.26
N ARG A 78 6.68 5.87 0.00
CA ARG A 78 7.70 6.88 -0.28
C ARG A 78 7.78 7.22 -1.77
N GLN A 79 7.74 6.21 -2.64
CA GLN A 79 7.69 6.41 -4.09
C GLN A 79 6.39 7.09 -4.55
N ALA A 80 5.28 6.80 -3.88
CA ALA A 80 3.98 7.41 -4.16
C ALA A 80 3.82 8.80 -3.54
N GLN A 81 4.82 9.29 -2.79
CA GLN A 81 4.78 10.53 -2.02
C GLN A 81 3.56 10.60 -1.08
N LEU A 82 3.19 9.45 -0.50
CA LEU A 82 2.04 9.30 0.40
C LEU A 82 2.43 9.31 1.88
N GLU A 83 3.71 9.16 2.20
CA GLU A 83 4.29 9.39 3.52
C GLU A 83 5.51 10.32 3.37
N GLU A 84 5.54 11.39 4.16
CA GLU A 84 6.75 12.19 4.43
C GLU A 84 7.44 11.64 5.69
N ASP A 85 8.78 11.74 5.74
CA ASP A 85 9.66 11.25 6.82
C ASP A 85 9.32 11.85 8.21
#